data_AF-A0A6G3Y107-F1
#
_entry.id   AF-A0A6G3Y107-F1
#
_cell.length_a   1.000
_cell.length_b   1.000
_cell.length_c   1.000
_cell.angle_alpha   90.00
_cell.angle_beta   90.00
_cell.angle_gamma   90.00
#
_symmetry.space_group_name_H-M   'P 1'
#
loop_
_entity.id
_entity.type
_entity.pdbx_description
1 polymer ?
#
loop_
_entity_poly.entity_id
_entity_poly.type
_entity_poly.pdbx_seq_one_letter_code
_entity_poly.pdbx_strand_id
1 'polypeptide(L)'
;PRAAVTPTATAGSAPPRTSAPPAPAPKSSPTATEKTDQYGTVVDAVDRAPDPNARPAALPRRPESGITSTGGPKAVMQHRGDRVTLTGRGYVLVRWQISPGSRPGALVMPSWTGLRGRLFHVASGGSRRMDDPLPGAPNGYATGMGGPDIGHAVLPPGTQQMWQNEYFYVDGTVTLTQNERGCDYGLTVFPTNRDAVVEDIDQGPPQGAIRYGLVRDTGTDGAPVPQYVTRATPADPATVPQRSRV
;
A
#
# COMPACT_ATOMS: atom_id res chain seq x y z
N PRO A 1 74.03 -53.06 -43.57
CA PRO A 1 73.78 -51.67 -44.03
C PRO A 1 72.72 -51.66 -45.13
N ARG A 2 71.92 -50.60 -45.15
CA ARG A 2 70.52 -50.50 -45.60
C ARG A 2 70.34 -50.40 -47.13
N ALA A 3 69.17 -50.84 -47.60
CA ALA A 3 68.78 -51.17 -48.97
C ALA A 3 68.46 -50.00 -49.93
N ALA A 4 68.54 -50.31 -51.24
CA ALA A 4 67.86 -49.65 -52.38
C ALA A 4 66.31 -49.79 -52.23
N VAL A 5 65.41 -49.04 -52.90
CA VAL A 5 65.18 -48.89 -54.35
C VAL A 5 64.30 -47.65 -54.65
N THR A 6 64.38 -47.18 -55.90
CA THR A 6 63.57 -46.23 -56.73
C THR A 6 62.02 -46.38 -56.68
N PRO A 7 61.20 -45.65 -57.49
CA PRO A 7 61.12 -44.24 -57.97
C PRO A 7 59.65 -43.67 -57.87
N THR A 8 59.32 -42.52 -58.51
CA THR A 8 58.14 -42.29 -59.41
C THR A 8 57.55 -40.86 -59.37
N ALA A 9 57.18 -40.38 -60.58
CA ALA A 9 56.47 -39.16 -60.99
C ALA A 9 55.00 -39.09 -60.47
N THR A 10 54.13 -38.08 -60.65
CA THR A 10 53.72 -37.33 -61.85
C THR A 10 52.78 -36.16 -61.45
N ALA A 11 52.62 -35.21 -62.37
CA ALA A 11 51.91 -33.93 -62.37
C ALA A 11 50.38 -33.90 -62.17
N GLY A 12 49.82 -32.70 -62.02
CA GLY A 12 48.41 -32.39 -62.37
C GLY A 12 47.88 -31.02 -61.92
N SER A 13 47.56 -30.15 -62.89
CA SER A 13 46.96 -28.80 -62.80
C SER A 13 45.61 -28.69 -62.06
N ALA A 14 45.32 -27.53 -61.47
CA ALA A 14 44.19 -26.62 -61.84
C ALA A 14 43.89 -25.54 -60.76
N PRO A 15 43.46 -24.32 -61.14
CA PRO A 15 43.00 -23.22 -60.25
C PRO A 15 41.52 -23.51 -59.83
N PRO A 16 40.76 -22.73 -58.99
CA PRO A 16 40.72 -21.25 -58.92
C PRO A 16 40.19 -20.61 -57.60
N ARG A 17 39.87 -19.31 -57.67
CA ARG A 17 38.65 -18.60 -57.14
C ARG A 17 38.89 -17.48 -56.13
N THR A 18 38.54 -16.30 -56.63
CA THR A 18 38.28 -15.02 -55.97
C THR A 18 37.26 -15.13 -54.83
N SER A 19 37.60 -14.52 -53.70
CA SER A 19 36.79 -14.41 -52.48
C SER A 19 35.64 -13.41 -52.63
N ALA A 20 34.44 -13.81 -52.20
CA ALA A 20 33.26 -12.94 -52.07
C ALA A 20 33.31 -12.07 -50.79
N PRO A 21 32.61 -10.93 -50.73
CA PRO A 21 32.60 -10.03 -49.57
C PRO A 21 31.78 -10.59 -48.39
N PRO A 22 32.09 -10.22 -47.13
CA PRO A 22 31.39 -10.73 -45.96
C PRO A 22 29.97 -10.14 -45.82
N ALA A 23 29.05 -10.98 -45.34
CA ALA A 23 27.66 -10.63 -45.06
C ALA A 23 27.54 -9.70 -43.83
N PRO A 24 26.55 -8.79 -43.79
CA PRO A 24 26.33 -7.91 -42.65
C PRO A 24 25.83 -8.67 -41.41
N ALA A 25 26.40 -8.34 -40.25
CA ALA A 25 26.06 -8.92 -38.96
C ALA A 25 24.61 -8.59 -38.53
N PRO A 26 23.92 -9.50 -37.82
CA PRO A 26 22.57 -9.25 -37.33
C PRO A 26 22.58 -8.15 -36.26
N LYS A 27 21.74 -7.13 -36.44
CA LYS A 27 21.47 -6.11 -35.43
C LYS A 27 20.76 -6.75 -34.25
N SER A 28 21.38 -6.72 -33.07
CA SER A 28 20.73 -7.05 -31.80
C SER A 28 19.62 -6.03 -31.53
N SER A 29 18.36 -6.47 -31.65
CA SER A 29 17.22 -5.73 -31.10
C SER A 29 17.41 -5.57 -29.59
N PRO A 30 17.13 -4.40 -29.00
CA PRO A 30 17.14 -4.28 -27.55
C PRO A 30 16.03 -5.17 -26.98
N THR A 31 16.41 -6.19 -26.24
CA THR A 31 15.50 -6.96 -25.39
C THR A 31 14.84 -5.98 -24.45
N ALA A 32 13.51 -5.82 -24.55
CA ALA A 32 12.75 -5.07 -23.56
C ALA A 32 13.00 -5.73 -22.20
N THR A 33 13.71 -5.06 -21.32
CA THR A 33 13.77 -5.45 -19.91
C THR A 33 12.34 -5.40 -19.40
N GLU A 34 11.75 -6.55 -19.07
CA GLU A 34 10.50 -6.59 -18.32
C GLU A 34 10.72 -5.76 -17.05
N LYS A 35 10.12 -4.58 -16.99
CA LYS A 35 9.93 -3.88 -15.72
C LYS A 35 9.11 -4.83 -14.87
N THR A 36 9.73 -5.43 -13.87
CA THR A 36 9.01 -6.14 -12.81
C THR A 36 7.90 -5.22 -12.35
N ASP A 37 6.65 -5.66 -12.51
CA ASP A 37 5.45 -4.89 -12.22
C ASP A 37 5.50 -4.54 -10.72
N GLN A 38 5.98 -3.33 -10.41
CA GLN A 38 6.34 -2.95 -9.06
C GLN A 38 5.03 -2.71 -8.29
N TYR A 39 4.62 -3.71 -7.50
CA TYR A 39 3.45 -3.60 -6.64
C TYR A 39 3.88 -3.16 -5.25
N GLY A 40 3.52 -1.95 -4.84
CA GLY A 40 3.68 -1.49 -3.47
C GLY A 40 5.14 -1.29 -3.06
N THR A 41 5.72 -0.16 -3.42
CA THR A 41 7.18 0.05 -3.32
C THR A 41 7.57 1.03 -2.23
N VAL A 42 6.57 1.66 -1.60
CA VAL A 42 6.72 2.72 -0.61
C VAL A 42 6.19 2.26 0.76
N VAL A 43 6.11 0.95 0.98
CA VAL A 43 5.60 0.39 2.24
C VAL A 43 6.54 0.78 3.40
N ASP A 44 5.97 1.11 4.56
CA ASP A 44 6.60 1.03 5.88
C ASP A 44 7.45 2.21 6.40
N ALA A 45 7.40 3.41 5.81
CA ALA A 45 7.94 4.59 6.48
C ALA A 45 6.85 5.31 7.30
N VAL A 46 7.14 5.61 8.57
CA VAL A 46 6.26 6.44 9.39
C VAL A 46 6.27 7.86 8.82
N ASP A 47 5.12 8.32 8.31
CA ASP A 47 5.00 9.69 7.82
C ASP A 47 5.17 10.70 8.95
N ARG A 48 5.97 11.73 8.70
CA ARG A 48 5.91 12.95 9.50
C ARG A 48 4.54 13.61 9.31
N ALA A 49 3.99 14.19 10.37
CA ALA A 49 2.77 14.99 10.24
C ALA A 49 3.03 16.15 9.27
N PRO A 50 2.14 16.38 8.27
CA PRO A 50 2.24 17.54 7.40
C PRO A 50 2.02 18.83 8.20
N ASP A 51 2.50 19.95 7.66
CA ASP A 51 2.11 21.27 8.17
C ASP A 51 0.58 21.39 8.15
N PRO A 52 -0.07 21.85 9.24
CA PRO A 52 -1.53 21.97 9.30
C PRO A 52 -2.17 22.73 8.14
N ASN A 53 -1.48 23.72 7.57
CA ASN A 53 -1.95 24.55 6.46
C ASN A 53 -1.51 24.06 5.08
N ALA A 54 -0.70 22.99 5.01
CA ALA A 54 -0.31 22.41 3.73
C ALA A 54 -1.52 21.73 3.07
N ARG A 55 -1.92 22.22 1.91
CA ARG A 55 -2.96 21.60 1.09
C ARG A 55 -2.51 20.23 0.57
N PRO A 56 -3.42 19.27 0.39
CA PRO A 56 -3.08 17.96 -0.14
C PRO A 56 -2.65 18.09 -1.61
N ALA A 57 -1.83 17.16 -2.07
CA ALA A 57 -1.62 16.97 -3.50
C ALA A 57 -2.93 16.50 -4.17
N ALA A 58 -3.03 16.65 -5.49
CA ALA A 58 -4.18 16.13 -6.23
C ALA A 58 -4.23 14.60 -6.15
N LEU A 59 -5.38 14.03 -5.76
CA LEU A 59 -5.60 12.59 -5.79
C LEU A 59 -5.71 12.10 -7.24
N PRO A 60 -4.82 11.22 -7.73
CA PRO A 60 -4.93 10.66 -9.08
C PRO A 60 -6.26 9.93 -9.30
N ARG A 61 -6.68 9.80 -10.57
CA ARG A 61 -7.86 9.01 -10.91
C ARG A 61 -7.46 7.55 -11.12
N ARG A 62 -8.24 6.64 -10.56
CA ARG A 62 -8.17 5.19 -10.78
C ARG A 62 -9.50 4.70 -11.36
N PRO A 63 -9.52 3.59 -12.11
CA PRO A 63 -10.77 3.03 -12.62
C PRO A 63 -11.72 2.62 -11.48
N GLU A 64 -13.01 2.87 -11.61
CA GLU A 64 -14.00 2.51 -10.58
C GLU A 64 -15.12 1.71 -11.25
N SER A 65 -15.41 0.53 -10.70
CA SER A 65 -16.58 -0.28 -11.08
C SER A 65 -17.49 -0.58 -9.88
N GLY A 66 -17.16 -0.06 -8.71
CA GLY A 66 -17.86 -0.26 -7.45
C GLY A 66 -17.21 -1.32 -6.55
N ILE A 67 -17.50 -1.21 -5.26
CA ILE A 67 -17.09 -2.16 -4.22
C ILE A 67 -18.33 -2.78 -3.59
N THR A 68 -18.33 -4.10 -3.52
CA THR A 68 -19.26 -4.88 -2.68
C THR A 68 -18.59 -5.21 -1.36
N SER A 69 -19.35 -5.13 -0.27
CA SER A 69 -18.90 -5.37 1.09
C SER A 69 -19.78 -6.42 1.76
N THR A 70 -19.19 -7.40 2.43
CA THR A 70 -19.95 -8.38 3.24
C THR A 70 -20.64 -7.75 4.46
N GLY A 71 -20.20 -6.56 4.89
CA GLY A 71 -20.84 -5.77 5.93
C GLY A 71 -21.91 -4.81 5.39
N GLY A 72 -22.36 -5.01 4.14
CA GLY A 72 -23.33 -4.13 3.50
C GLY A 72 -22.75 -2.76 3.14
N PRO A 73 -23.61 -1.73 2.95
CA PRO A 73 -23.16 -0.39 2.56
C PRO A 73 -22.32 0.30 3.64
N LYS A 74 -22.41 -0.15 4.89
CA LYS A 74 -21.61 0.36 6.02
C LYS A 74 -21.45 -0.71 7.08
N ALA A 75 -20.21 -1.15 7.31
CA ALA A 75 -19.84 -2.05 8.38
C ALA A 75 -19.37 -1.23 9.60
N VAL A 76 -19.90 -1.54 10.78
CA VAL A 76 -19.41 -1.02 12.06
C VAL A 76 -18.82 -2.21 12.81
N MET A 77 -17.51 -2.18 13.01
CA MET A 77 -16.70 -3.23 13.61
C MET A 77 -16.27 -2.71 14.98
N GLN A 78 -16.68 -3.38 16.05
CA GLN A 78 -16.48 -2.92 17.44
C GLN A 78 -15.72 -3.93 18.28
N HIS A 79 -15.62 -5.18 17.82
CA HIS A 79 -15.01 -6.26 18.58
C HIS A 79 -13.92 -6.99 17.79
N ARG A 80 -12.98 -7.59 18.54
CA ARG A 80 -11.96 -8.47 17.96
C ARG A 80 -12.61 -9.59 17.14
N GLY A 81 -12.14 -9.76 15.92
CA GLY A 81 -12.62 -10.80 15.01
C GLY A 81 -13.77 -10.36 14.11
N ASP A 82 -14.35 -9.18 14.36
CA ASP A 82 -15.19 -8.50 13.38
C ASP A 82 -14.39 -8.33 12.09
N ARG A 83 -15.02 -8.63 10.96
CA ARG A 83 -14.36 -8.61 9.67
C ARG A 83 -15.31 -8.21 8.55
N VAL A 84 -14.73 -7.59 7.53
CA VAL A 84 -15.43 -7.26 6.29
C VAL A 84 -14.58 -7.68 5.10
N THR A 85 -15.20 -8.35 4.13
CA THR A 85 -14.56 -8.65 2.84
C THR A 85 -15.07 -7.66 1.81
N LEU A 86 -14.13 -7.02 1.14
CA LEU A 86 -14.35 -6.01 0.11
C LEU A 86 -14.00 -6.65 -1.24
N THR A 87 -14.87 -6.51 -2.23
CA THR A 87 -14.65 -7.05 -3.58
C THR A 87 -15.05 -6.06 -4.64
N GLY A 88 -14.21 -5.88 -5.67
CA GLY A 88 -14.48 -5.01 -6.81
C GLY A 88 -13.34 -4.05 -7.10
N ARG A 89 -13.67 -2.89 -7.68
CA ARG A 89 -12.71 -1.84 -8.04
C ARG A 89 -13.23 -0.48 -7.60
N GLY A 90 -12.56 0.16 -6.64
CA GLY A 90 -12.99 1.45 -6.12
C GLY A 90 -12.44 1.80 -4.75
N TYR A 91 -12.92 2.91 -4.22
CA TYR A 91 -12.45 3.47 -2.96
C TYR A 91 -13.22 2.94 -1.77
N VAL A 92 -12.53 2.83 -0.63
CA VAL A 92 -13.08 2.41 0.64
C VAL A 92 -12.57 3.35 1.71
N LEU A 93 -13.47 3.83 2.57
CA LEU A 93 -13.11 4.54 3.79
C LEU A 93 -13.03 3.54 4.95
N VAL A 94 -11.96 3.63 5.73
CA VAL A 94 -11.84 3.07 7.08
C VAL A 94 -11.72 4.23 8.06
N ARG A 95 -12.75 4.43 8.88
CA ARG A 95 -12.78 5.45 9.93
C ARG A 95 -12.45 4.84 11.29
N TRP A 96 -11.48 5.42 11.98
CA TRP A 96 -11.01 4.96 13.28
C TRP A 96 -11.83 5.53 14.45
N GLN A 97 -12.17 4.71 15.43
CA GLN A 97 -12.84 5.16 16.66
C GLN A 97 -12.07 4.62 17.86
N ILE A 98 -11.05 5.35 18.32
CA ILE A 98 -10.20 4.93 19.45
C ILE A 98 -10.84 5.45 20.75
N SER A 99 -10.95 4.59 21.76
CA SER A 99 -11.65 4.89 23.02
C SER A 99 -10.78 4.60 24.24
N PRO A 100 -9.70 5.39 24.45
CA PRO A 100 -8.81 5.18 25.59
C PRO A 100 -9.53 5.42 26.93
N GLY A 101 -10.58 6.24 26.97
CA GLY A 101 -11.40 6.43 28.17
C GLY A 101 -12.24 5.23 28.57
N SER A 102 -12.48 4.28 27.66
CA SER A 102 -13.09 2.97 28.00
C SER A 102 -12.02 2.02 28.52
N ARG A 103 -10.94 1.84 27.75
CA ARG A 103 -9.78 1.06 28.14
C ARG A 103 -8.53 1.61 27.45
N PRO A 104 -7.60 2.24 28.18
CA PRO A 104 -6.35 2.71 27.62
C PRO A 104 -5.35 1.55 27.53
N GLY A 105 -4.32 1.70 26.69
CA GLY A 105 -3.24 0.71 26.61
C GLY A 105 -2.69 0.51 25.20
N ALA A 106 -1.92 -0.57 25.04
CA ALA A 106 -1.36 -0.95 23.75
C ALA A 106 -2.47 -1.39 22.78
N LEU A 107 -2.47 -0.86 21.57
CA LEU A 107 -3.37 -1.23 20.50
C LEU A 107 -2.74 -2.32 19.63
N VAL A 108 -3.54 -3.28 19.19
CA VAL A 108 -3.15 -4.23 18.14
C VAL A 108 -3.81 -3.81 16.83
N MET A 109 -3.01 -3.60 15.78
CA MET A 109 -3.50 -3.04 14.52
C MET A 109 -4.42 -4.02 13.78
N PRO A 110 -5.46 -3.51 13.07
CA PRO A 110 -6.25 -4.33 12.16
C PRO A 110 -5.37 -4.84 11.03
N SER A 111 -5.80 -5.94 10.42
CA SER A 111 -5.02 -6.64 9.39
C SER A 111 -5.84 -6.86 8.13
N TRP A 112 -5.18 -6.75 6.98
CA TRP A 112 -5.72 -7.08 5.67
C TRP A 112 -5.21 -8.45 5.24
N THR A 113 -6.12 -9.39 5.03
CA THR A 113 -5.81 -10.79 4.74
C THR A 113 -6.51 -11.26 3.47
N GLY A 114 -6.01 -12.36 2.90
CA GLY A 114 -6.60 -12.99 1.73
C GLY A 114 -6.57 -12.10 0.49
N LEU A 115 -5.60 -11.17 0.37
CA LEU A 115 -5.52 -10.25 -0.76
C LEU A 115 -5.38 -11.00 -2.09
N ARG A 116 -6.38 -10.83 -2.96
CA ARG A 116 -6.37 -11.23 -4.36
C ARG A 116 -6.50 -9.97 -5.22
N GLY A 117 -5.54 -9.70 -6.09
CA GLY A 117 -5.43 -8.41 -6.76
C GLY A 117 -4.58 -7.42 -5.97
N ARG A 118 -5.06 -6.18 -5.83
CA ARG A 118 -4.31 -5.01 -5.32
C ARG A 118 -5.10 -4.22 -4.27
N LEU A 119 -4.37 -3.65 -3.33
CA LEU A 119 -4.84 -2.76 -2.26
C LEU A 119 -3.81 -1.65 -2.08
N PHE A 120 -4.25 -0.39 -2.21
CA PHE A 120 -3.40 0.78 -2.01
C PHE A 120 -3.95 1.66 -0.90
N HIS A 121 -3.06 2.25 -0.11
CA HIS A 121 -3.39 3.32 0.82
C HIS A 121 -3.24 4.64 0.06
N VAL A 122 -4.37 5.25 -0.32
CA VAL A 122 -4.37 6.34 -1.31
C VAL A 122 -4.41 7.73 -0.68
N ALA A 123 -5.04 7.87 0.48
CA ALA A 123 -5.13 9.16 1.18
C ALA A 123 -5.46 8.98 2.67
N SER A 124 -5.18 10.01 3.46
CA SER A 124 -5.69 10.16 4.83
C SER A 124 -6.43 11.48 4.98
N GLY A 125 -7.46 11.52 5.83
CA GLY A 125 -8.25 12.72 6.08
C GLY A 125 -9.04 12.66 7.38
N GLY A 126 -10.25 13.21 7.39
CA GLY A 126 -11.10 13.33 8.57
C GLY A 126 -10.67 14.48 9.47
N SER A 127 -10.12 15.53 8.85
CA SER A 127 -9.78 16.83 9.47
C SER A 127 -8.65 16.81 10.52
N ARG A 128 -8.12 15.63 10.86
CA ARG A 128 -7.05 15.46 11.86
C ARG A 128 -6.33 14.12 11.77
N ARG A 129 -5.07 14.15 12.20
CA ARG A 129 -4.30 12.98 12.62
C ARG A 129 -4.70 12.60 14.05
N MET A 130 -4.57 11.35 14.44
CA MET A 130 -5.07 10.91 15.74
C MET A 130 -4.25 11.43 16.93
N ASP A 131 -2.98 11.77 16.73
CA ASP A 131 -2.08 12.42 17.71
C ASP A 131 -2.08 13.95 17.61
N ASP A 132 -3.01 14.54 16.85
CA ASP A 132 -3.19 15.97 16.96
C ASP A 132 -3.69 16.37 18.34
N PRO A 133 -3.13 17.44 18.93
CA PRO A 133 -3.74 18.12 20.05
C PRO A 133 -5.19 18.48 19.72
N LEU A 134 -6.13 18.04 20.57
CA LEU A 134 -7.52 18.45 20.42
C LEU A 134 -7.67 19.95 20.75
N PRO A 135 -8.61 20.65 20.09
CA PRO A 135 -8.90 22.04 20.42
C PRO A 135 -9.19 22.22 21.91
N GLY A 136 -8.51 23.17 22.54
CA GLY A 136 -8.65 23.45 23.98
C GLY A 136 -7.86 22.52 24.91
N ALA A 137 -7.08 21.57 24.40
CA ALA A 137 -6.22 20.70 25.22
C ALA A 137 -5.10 21.52 25.90
N PRO A 138 -5.05 21.58 27.24
CA PRO A 138 -3.97 22.26 27.95
C PRO A 138 -2.61 21.64 27.58
N ASN A 139 -1.66 22.47 27.15
CA ASN A 139 -0.30 22.06 26.75
C ASN A 139 -0.24 21.03 25.60
N GLY A 140 -1.35 20.78 24.91
CA GLY A 140 -1.44 19.87 23.76
C GLY A 140 -1.34 18.37 24.08
N TYR A 141 -1.51 17.96 25.34
CA TYR A 141 -1.38 16.55 25.74
C TYR A 141 -2.62 15.69 25.45
N ALA A 142 -3.81 16.28 25.30
CA ALA A 142 -5.01 15.52 24.94
C ALA A 142 -5.16 15.47 23.42
N THR A 143 -5.26 14.25 22.88
CA THR A 143 -5.32 13.94 21.45
C THR A 143 -6.46 12.95 21.19
N GLY A 144 -6.69 12.57 19.93
CA GLY A 144 -7.54 11.43 19.61
C GLY A 144 -7.00 10.08 20.12
N MET A 145 -5.73 10.02 20.52
CA MET A 145 -5.13 8.87 21.18
C MET A 145 -5.36 8.88 22.69
N GLY A 146 -6.01 9.89 23.26
CA GLY A 146 -6.25 10.02 24.70
C GLY A 146 -5.49 11.17 25.34
N GLY A 147 -5.38 11.14 26.67
CA GLY A 147 -4.78 12.22 27.44
C GLY A 147 -4.50 11.79 28.89
N PRO A 148 -3.88 12.67 29.71
CA PRO A 148 -3.51 12.35 31.08
C PRO A 148 -4.67 11.82 31.95
N ASP A 149 -5.87 12.35 31.76
CA ASP A 149 -7.04 12.03 32.60
C ASP A 149 -7.68 10.68 32.28
N ILE A 150 -7.55 10.21 31.03
CA ILE A 150 -8.23 9.01 30.52
C ILE A 150 -7.25 7.92 30.06
N GLY A 151 -5.95 8.16 30.20
CA GLY A 151 -4.91 7.33 29.63
C GLY A 151 -4.78 7.48 28.11
N HIS A 152 -3.84 6.71 27.55
CA HIS A 152 -3.50 6.78 26.13
C HIS A 152 -3.65 5.42 25.45
N ALA A 153 -4.08 5.45 24.20
CA ALA A 153 -3.84 4.41 23.22
C ALA A 153 -2.38 4.48 22.76
N VAL A 154 -1.70 3.34 22.78
CA VAL A 154 -0.28 3.24 22.43
C VAL A 154 -0.13 2.33 21.23
N LEU A 155 0.45 2.84 20.16
CA LEU A 155 0.65 2.05 18.94
C LEU A 155 1.86 1.12 19.05
N PRO A 156 1.85 -0.02 18.34
CA PRO A 156 3.06 -0.80 18.16
C PRO A 156 4.17 0.06 17.53
N PRO A 157 5.44 -0.08 17.96
CA PRO A 157 6.55 0.64 17.35
C PRO A 157 6.60 0.47 15.82
N GLY A 158 6.95 1.54 15.11
CA GLY A 158 7.00 1.55 13.63
C GLY A 158 5.64 1.65 12.93
N THR A 159 4.54 1.75 13.70
CA THR A 159 3.20 1.87 13.11
C THR A 159 3.03 3.24 12.48
N GLN A 160 2.50 3.26 11.26
CA GLN A 160 2.08 4.48 10.60
C GLN A 160 1.02 5.16 11.46
N GLN A 161 1.25 6.43 11.80
CA GLN A 161 0.26 7.15 12.58
C GLN A 161 -1.00 7.38 11.74
N MET A 162 -2.14 7.04 12.32
CA MET A 162 -3.44 7.06 11.66
C MET A 162 -4.04 8.44 11.70
N TRP A 163 -4.87 8.67 10.70
CA TRP A 163 -5.83 9.74 10.66
C TRP A 163 -7.20 9.25 11.07
N GLN A 164 -8.09 10.21 11.34
CA GLN A 164 -9.47 9.91 11.68
C GLN A 164 -10.16 9.08 10.57
N ASN A 165 -9.86 9.42 9.32
CA ASN A 165 -10.30 8.70 8.12
C ASN A 165 -9.08 8.23 7.32
N GLU A 166 -9.06 6.95 6.94
CA GLU A 166 -8.05 6.37 6.04
C GLU A 166 -8.73 5.84 4.78
N TYR A 167 -8.19 6.20 3.62
CA TYR A 167 -8.77 5.87 2.33
C TYR A 167 -7.92 4.86 1.58
N PHE A 168 -8.58 3.81 1.11
CA PHE A 168 -7.96 2.74 0.35
C PHE A 168 -8.59 2.63 -1.02
N TYR A 169 -7.80 2.17 -1.99
CA TYR A 169 -8.33 1.72 -3.28
C TYR A 169 -8.12 0.20 -3.37
N VAL A 170 -9.21 -0.50 -3.67
CA VAL A 170 -9.22 -1.96 -3.86
C VAL A 170 -9.40 -2.25 -5.35
N ASP A 171 -8.62 -3.20 -5.87
CA ASP A 171 -8.82 -3.81 -7.19
C ASP A 171 -8.69 -5.33 -7.02
N GLY A 172 -9.82 -6.00 -6.83
CA GLY A 172 -9.89 -7.42 -6.51
C GLY A 172 -10.64 -7.68 -5.21
N THR A 173 -10.10 -8.52 -4.32
CA THR A 173 -10.73 -8.93 -3.06
C THR A 173 -9.75 -8.88 -1.90
N VAL A 174 -10.19 -8.36 -0.75
CA VAL A 174 -9.41 -8.39 0.50
C VAL A 174 -10.34 -8.40 1.71
N THR A 175 -9.91 -9.01 2.82
CA THR A 175 -10.63 -8.99 4.09
C THR A 175 -9.90 -8.14 5.12
N LEU A 176 -10.57 -7.11 5.63
CA LEU A 176 -10.13 -6.34 6.79
C LEU A 176 -10.68 -6.99 8.06
N THR A 177 -9.82 -7.29 9.02
CA THR A 177 -10.21 -7.81 10.34
C THR A 177 -9.80 -6.83 11.43
N GLN A 178 -10.72 -6.52 12.34
CA GLN A 178 -10.42 -5.78 13.56
C GLN A 178 -9.75 -6.71 14.58
N ASN A 179 -8.61 -6.27 15.10
CA ASN A 179 -7.80 -7.04 16.04
C ASN A 179 -7.82 -6.42 17.45
N GLU A 180 -8.91 -5.72 17.81
CA GLU A 180 -9.05 -5.02 19.08
C GLU A 180 -8.53 -5.84 20.26
N ARG A 181 -7.55 -5.27 20.95
CA ARG A 181 -6.91 -5.85 22.11
C ARG A 181 -6.11 -4.76 22.80
N GLY A 182 -6.14 -4.77 24.14
CA GLY A 182 -5.36 -3.85 24.98
C GLY A 182 -6.02 -2.48 25.11
N CYS A 183 -6.08 -1.70 24.03
CA CYS A 183 -6.90 -0.49 23.94
C CYS A 183 -8.21 -0.76 23.19
N ASP A 184 -9.31 -0.20 23.70
CA ASP A 184 -10.59 -0.26 22.99
C ASP A 184 -10.55 0.62 21.75
N TYR A 185 -10.92 0.04 20.61
CA TYR A 185 -11.17 0.79 19.40
C TYR A 185 -12.18 0.07 18.49
N GLY A 186 -12.83 0.84 17.64
CA GLY A 186 -13.70 0.36 16.57
C GLY A 186 -13.27 0.90 15.21
N LEU A 187 -13.79 0.28 14.17
CA LEU A 187 -13.65 0.70 12.77
C LEU A 187 -15.02 0.81 12.12
N THR A 188 -15.26 1.92 11.43
CA THR A 188 -16.38 2.03 10.50
C THR A 188 -15.84 1.95 9.07
N VAL A 189 -16.33 0.99 8.29
CA VAL A 189 -15.81 0.68 6.96
C VAL A 189 -16.93 0.74 5.93
N PHE A 190 -16.74 1.49 4.84
CA PHE A 190 -17.72 1.53 3.76
C PHE A 190 -17.12 1.91 2.40
N PRO A 191 -17.70 1.42 1.29
CA PRO A 191 -17.40 1.91 -0.05
C PRO A 191 -17.60 3.43 -0.15
N THR A 192 -16.70 4.09 -0.87
CA THR A 192 -16.79 5.52 -1.20
C THR A 192 -16.37 5.75 -2.64
N ASN A 193 -16.35 7.00 -3.09
CA ASN A 193 -15.87 7.39 -4.41
C ASN A 193 -14.77 8.45 -4.28
N ARG A 194 -14.01 8.65 -5.36
CA ARG A 194 -12.90 9.60 -5.39
C ARG A 194 -13.29 11.02 -4.97
N ASP A 195 -14.45 11.51 -5.40
CA ASP A 195 -14.85 12.90 -5.16
C ASP A 195 -15.10 13.16 -3.67
N ALA A 196 -15.72 12.20 -2.96
CA ALA A 196 -15.85 12.25 -1.51
C ALA A 196 -14.50 12.14 -0.78
N VAL A 197 -13.52 11.43 -1.34
CA VAL A 197 -12.14 11.45 -0.79
C VAL A 197 -11.54 12.84 -0.93
N VAL A 198 -11.62 13.44 -2.12
CA VAL A 198 -11.09 14.78 -2.40
C VAL A 198 -11.73 15.83 -1.49
N GLU A 199 -13.05 15.78 -1.34
CA GLU A 199 -13.78 16.69 -0.46
C GLU A 199 -13.29 16.63 0.99
N ASP A 200 -13.11 15.43 1.55
CA ASP A 200 -12.65 15.25 2.93
C ASP A 200 -11.20 15.71 3.15
N ILE A 201 -10.30 15.43 2.20
CA ILE A 201 -8.89 15.84 2.34
C ILE A 201 -8.68 17.33 2.08
N ASP A 202 -9.54 17.98 1.30
CA ASP A 202 -9.53 19.43 1.08
C ASP A 202 -10.22 20.21 2.19
N GLN A 203 -10.87 19.54 3.15
CA GLN A 203 -11.38 20.19 4.36
C GLN A 203 -10.21 20.54 5.30
N GLY A 204 -9.90 21.83 5.42
CA GLY A 204 -8.75 22.32 6.17
C GLY A 204 -9.06 23.32 7.29
N PRO A 205 -8.02 23.98 7.84
CA PRO A 205 -8.15 24.88 8.98
C PRO A 205 -9.15 26.03 8.81
N PRO A 206 -9.29 26.67 7.62
CA PRO A 206 -10.32 27.69 7.42
C PRO A 206 -11.76 27.16 7.60
N GLN A 207 -11.96 25.85 7.56
CA GLN A 207 -13.24 25.16 7.77
C GLN A 207 -13.37 24.55 9.18
N GLY A 208 -12.45 24.87 10.11
CA GLY A 208 -12.45 24.36 11.48
C GLY A 208 -11.78 22.98 11.64
N ALA A 209 -11.12 22.45 10.61
CA ALA A 209 -10.26 21.29 10.76
C ALA A 209 -8.97 21.64 11.52
N ILE A 210 -8.31 20.64 12.10
CA ILE A 210 -6.96 20.85 12.67
C ILE A 210 -5.95 20.98 11.53
N ARG A 211 -6.14 20.18 10.47
CA ARG A 211 -5.27 20.14 9.29
C ARG A 211 -6.06 19.69 8.07
N TYR A 212 -5.56 20.05 6.89
CA TYR A 212 -5.92 19.36 5.65
C TYR A 212 -5.53 17.88 5.71
N GLY A 213 -6.13 17.05 4.85
CA GLY A 213 -5.72 15.68 4.61
C GLY A 213 -4.39 15.56 3.85
N LEU A 214 -4.04 14.34 3.45
CA LEU A 214 -2.87 14.07 2.61
C LEU A 214 -3.17 12.98 1.58
N VAL A 215 -2.50 13.07 0.42
CA VAL A 215 -2.53 12.04 -0.63
C VAL A 215 -1.24 11.25 -0.59
N ARG A 216 -1.37 9.92 -0.65
CA ARG A 216 -0.28 8.95 -0.78
C ARG A 216 -0.20 8.33 -2.16
N ASP A 217 -1.31 8.38 -2.89
CA ASP A 217 -1.41 7.73 -4.18
C ASP A 217 -0.51 8.37 -5.24
N THR A 218 0.23 7.53 -5.96
CA THR A 218 1.05 7.94 -7.10
C THR A 218 0.32 7.79 -8.43
N GLY A 219 -0.90 7.23 -8.43
CA GLY A 219 -1.68 6.93 -9.63
C GLY A 219 -1.16 5.71 -10.41
N THR A 220 -0.15 5.02 -9.88
CA THR A 220 0.46 3.84 -10.47
C THR A 220 0.44 2.66 -9.49
N ASP A 221 0.89 1.49 -9.92
CA ASP A 221 0.99 0.33 -9.02
C ASP A 221 2.13 0.45 -8.00
N GLY A 222 3.00 1.45 -8.16
CA GLY A 222 3.98 1.86 -7.15
C GLY A 222 3.37 2.64 -5.99
N ALA A 223 2.06 2.84 -5.93
CA ALA A 223 1.42 3.49 -4.79
C ALA A 223 1.63 2.70 -3.48
N PRO A 224 1.62 3.37 -2.31
CA PRO A 224 1.85 2.70 -1.04
C PRO A 224 0.79 1.64 -0.72
N VAL A 225 1.22 0.53 -0.13
CA VAL A 225 0.36 -0.51 0.44
C VAL A 225 0.25 -0.26 1.95
N PRO A 226 -0.92 -0.50 2.59
CA PRO A 226 -1.00 -0.38 4.05
C PRO A 226 -0.05 -1.34 4.77
N GLN A 227 0.26 -1.05 6.03
CA GLN A 227 0.87 -2.04 6.93
C GLN A 227 -0.11 -3.18 7.23
N TYR A 228 0.40 -4.32 7.67
CA TYR A 228 -0.39 -5.49 8.07
C TYR A 228 -1.22 -6.11 6.93
N VAL A 229 -0.66 -6.18 5.72
CA VAL A 229 -1.30 -6.79 4.55
C VAL A 229 -0.62 -8.08 4.14
N THR A 230 -1.41 -9.09 3.82
CA THR A 230 -0.92 -10.36 3.28
C THR A 230 -1.89 -10.97 2.27
N ARG A 231 -1.35 -11.75 1.33
CA ARG A 231 -2.15 -12.62 0.44
C ARG A 231 -2.70 -13.85 1.16
N ALA A 232 -2.07 -14.26 2.26
CA ALA A 232 -2.49 -15.42 3.03
C ALA A 232 -3.74 -15.13 3.88
N THR A 233 -4.43 -16.18 4.30
CA THR A 233 -5.51 -16.11 5.30
C THR A 233 -5.08 -16.90 6.53
N PRO A 234 -4.27 -16.29 7.43
CA PRO A 234 -3.81 -16.98 8.63
C PRO A 234 -4.98 -17.30 9.56
N ALA A 235 -4.82 -18.33 10.41
CA ALA A 235 -5.82 -18.71 11.40
C ALA A 235 -6.10 -17.59 12.42
N ASP A 236 -5.06 -16.84 12.82
CA ASP A 236 -5.19 -15.63 13.63
C ASP A 236 -4.73 -14.39 12.83
N PRO A 237 -5.67 -13.54 12.37
CA PRO A 237 -5.34 -12.31 11.65
C PRO A 237 -4.46 -11.33 12.44
N ALA A 238 -4.47 -11.39 13.78
CA ALA A 238 -3.61 -10.55 14.61
C ALA A 238 -2.11 -10.91 14.52
N THR A 239 -1.77 -12.04 13.87
CA THR A 239 -0.39 -12.49 13.65
C THR A 239 0.22 -11.97 12.35
N VAL A 240 -0.54 -11.23 11.53
CA VAL A 240 -0.01 -10.64 10.29
C VAL A 240 1.14 -9.69 10.64
N PRO A 241 2.32 -9.84 10.01
CA PRO A 241 3.44 -8.94 10.27
C PRO A 241 3.11 -7.50 9.87
N GLN A 242 3.64 -6.55 10.63
CA GLN A 242 3.51 -5.11 10.35
C GLN A 242 3.98 -4.74 8.94
N ARG A 243 5.17 -5.23 8.57
CA ARG A 243 5.65 -5.11 7.19
C ARG A 243 4.85 -6.05 6.30
N SER A 244 4.13 -5.46 5.36
CA SER A 244 3.25 -6.20 4.46
C SER A 244 4.02 -7.17 3.56
N ARG A 245 3.37 -8.29 3.22
CA ARG A 245 3.92 -9.38 2.39
C ARG A 245 2.94 -9.69 1.26
N VAL A 246 3.16 -9.07 0.09
CA VAL A 246 2.20 -9.07 -1.03
C VAL A 246 2.85 -9.20 -2.40
#